data_AF-A0A9E3ZHZ8-F1
#
_entry.id   AF-A0A9E3ZHZ8-F1
#
_cell.length_a   1.000
_cell.length_b   1.000
_cell.length_c   1.000
_cell.angle_alpha   90.00
_cell.angle_beta   90.00
_cell.angle_gamma   90.00
#
_symmetry.space_group_name_H-M   'P 1'
#
loop_
_entity.id
_entity.type
_entity.pdbx_description
1 polymer ?
#
loop_
_entity_poly.entity_id
_entity_poly.type
_entity_poly.pdbx_seq_one_letter_code
_entity_poly.pdbx_strand_id
1 'polypeptide(L)'
;MHTRPLVSVVLLTLLLASPFALAAQLEQQRSMFLAAERALQRDALGEFAELEARLRDYPLHPYLVHAALSKRLNRASAREVRKFLDTYSETPLAWQLRNAWLDRLAKEKRWPEYVEFYVPTDNVARRCGYL
;
A
#
# COMPACT_ATOMS: atom_id res chain seq x y z
N MET A 1 54.10 -1.38 -22.97
CA MET A 1 53.19 -0.39 -23.57
C MET A 1 51.83 -0.50 -22.88
N HIS A 2 51.43 0.57 -22.20
CA HIS A 2 50.38 0.62 -21.18
C HIS A 2 48.99 0.93 -21.77
N THR A 3 48.12 -0.08 -21.91
CA THR A 3 46.71 0.09 -22.38
C THR A 3 45.67 -0.21 -21.29
N ARG A 4 46.00 0.03 -20.01
CA ARG A 4 45.11 -0.23 -18.86
C ARG A 4 44.47 0.97 -18.14
N PRO A 5 44.91 2.25 -18.26
CA PRO A 5 44.34 3.33 -17.44
C PRO A 5 43.00 3.86 -17.98
N LEU A 6 42.81 3.91 -19.30
CA LEU A 6 41.59 4.47 -19.92
C LEU A 6 40.34 3.62 -19.62
N VAL A 7 40.45 2.30 -19.66
CA VAL A 7 39.34 1.39 -19.33
C VAL A 7 38.96 1.49 -17.85
N SER A 8 39.96 1.64 -16.96
CA SER A 8 39.72 1.77 -15.52
C SER A 8 39.08 3.12 -15.14
N VAL A 9 39.40 4.20 -15.86
CA VAL A 9 38.82 5.54 -15.64
C VAL A 9 37.38 5.60 -16.14
N VAL A 10 37.07 4.98 -17.28
CA VAL A 10 35.69 4.91 -17.83
C VAL A 10 34.78 4.04 -16.95
N LEU A 11 35.31 2.97 -16.35
CA LEU A 11 34.54 2.13 -15.43
C LEU A 11 34.26 2.85 -14.08
N LEU A 12 35.18 3.72 -13.64
CA LEU A 12 35.05 4.48 -12.39
C LEU A 12 34.07 5.66 -12.54
N THR A 13 34.01 6.31 -13.71
CA THR A 13 33.05 7.40 -13.97
C THR A 13 31.62 6.90 -14.17
N LEU A 14 31.42 5.70 -14.71
CA LEU A 14 30.08 5.11 -14.85
C LEU A 14 29.44 4.75 -13.49
N LEU A 15 30.26 4.41 -12.48
CA LEU A 15 29.78 4.09 -11.13
C LEU A 15 29.24 5.32 -10.37
N LEU A 16 29.77 6.51 -10.64
CA LEU A 16 29.42 7.74 -9.91
C LEU A 16 28.13 8.42 -10.41
N ALA A 17 27.67 8.13 -11.63
CA ALA A 17 26.44 8.70 -12.20
C ALA A 17 25.15 7.99 -11.73
N SER A 18 25.26 6.73 -11.29
CA SER A 18 24.14 5.89 -10.85
C SER A 18 23.30 6.44 -9.68
N PRO A 19 23.89 6.99 -8.59
CA PRO A 19 23.10 7.47 -7.45
C PRO A 19 22.24 8.71 -7.74
N PHE A 20 22.67 9.58 -8.67
CA PHE A 20 21.91 10.80 -9.03
C PHE A 20 20.62 10.49 -9.78
N ALA A 21 20.66 9.54 -10.72
CA ALA A 21 19.49 9.13 -11.48
C ALA A 21 18.44 8.47 -10.55
N LEU A 22 18.88 7.66 -9.60
CA LEU A 22 18.01 7.03 -8.61
C LEU A 22 17.32 8.08 -7.70
N ALA A 23 18.07 9.08 -7.25
CA ALA A 23 17.53 10.16 -6.42
C ALA A 23 16.45 10.98 -7.17
N ALA A 24 16.70 11.32 -8.44
CA ALA A 24 15.72 12.02 -9.28
C ALA A 24 14.44 11.19 -9.50
N GLN A 25 14.59 9.88 -9.74
CA GLN A 25 13.45 8.98 -9.89
C GLN A 25 12.62 8.86 -8.59
N LEU A 26 13.27 8.76 -7.43
CA LEU A 26 12.59 8.71 -6.13
C LEU A 26 11.80 9.99 -5.85
N GLU A 27 12.35 11.16 -6.18
CA GLU A 27 11.65 12.43 -6.00
C GLU A 27 10.42 12.52 -6.92
N GLN A 28 10.54 12.04 -8.16
CA GLN A 28 9.39 11.94 -9.07
C GLN A 28 8.31 11.01 -8.53
N GLN A 29 8.68 9.83 -8.01
CA GLN A 29 7.73 8.89 -7.39
C GLN A 29 7.05 9.49 -6.16
N ARG A 30 7.79 10.24 -5.33
CA ARG A 30 7.23 10.95 -4.17
C ARG A 30 6.20 12.00 -4.61
N SER A 31 6.50 12.77 -5.65
CA SER A 31 5.56 13.75 -6.21
C SER A 31 4.29 13.08 -6.74
N MET A 32 4.43 11.97 -7.48
CA MET A 32 3.30 11.18 -7.97
C MET A 32 2.46 10.60 -6.82
N PHE A 33 3.09 10.13 -5.74
CA PHE A 33 2.39 9.62 -4.56
C PHE A 33 1.51 10.71 -3.93
N LEU A 34 2.07 11.90 -3.71
CA LEU A 34 1.31 13.03 -3.17
C LEU A 34 0.17 13.47 -4.10
N ALA A 35 0.38 13.39 -5.41
CA ALA A 35 -0.68 13.65 -6.39
C ALA A 35 -1.79 12.60 -6.31
N ALA A 36 -1.45 11.31 -6.16
CA ALA A 36 -2.42 10.23 -6.02
C ALA A 36 -3.26 10.40 -4.74
N GLU A 37 -2.63 10.75 -3.61
CA GLU A 37 -3.35 11.04 -2.36
C GLU A 37 -4.37 12.18 -2.54
N ARG A 38 -3.96 13.30 -3.18
CA ARG A 38 -4.86 14.42 -3.46
C ARG A 38 -5.98 14.05 -4.42
N ALA A 39 -5.68 13.25 -5.45
CA ALA A 39 -6.69 12.76 -6.39
C ALA A 39 -7.75 11.92 -5.66
N LEU A 40 -7.31 11.01 -4.78
CA LEU A 40 -8.20 10.19 -3.95
C LEU A 40 -9.04 11.05 -2.99
N GLN A 41 -8.45 12.07 -2.37
CA GLN A 41 -9.16 13.01 -1.49
C GLN A 41 -10.29 13.74 -2.21
N ARG A 42 -10.06 14.15 -3.47
CA ARG A 42 -11.06 14.86 -4.31
C ARG A 42 -11.99 13.93 -5.10
N ASP A 43 -11.95 12.62 -4.85
CA ASP A 43 -12.74 11.61 -5.57
C ASP A 43 -12.47 11.54 -7.08
N ALA A 44 -11.29 12.00 -7.52
CA ALA A 44 -10.81 11.88 -8.90
C ALA A 44 -10.26 10.45 -9.15
N LEU A 45 -11.15 9.46 -9.15
CA LEU A 45 -10.76 8.03 -9.15
C LEU A 45 -9.99 7.59 -10.40
N GLY A 46 -10.24 8.22 -11.56
CA GLY A 46 -9.48 7.96 -12.79
C GLY A 46 -8.02 8.40 -12.66
N GLU A 47 -7.79 9.65 -12.23
CA GLU A 47 -6.46 10.20 -11.97
C GLU A 47 -5.72 9.37 -10.91
N PHE A 48 -6.42 9.01 -9.82
CA PHE A 48 -5.87 8.15 -8.78
C PHE A 48 -5.40 6.80 -9.34
N ALA A 49 -6.24 6.11 -10.14
CA ALA A 49 -5.91 4.79 -10.68
C ALA A 49 -4.70 4.84 -11.63
N GLU A 50 -4.59 5.89 -12.45
CA GLU A 50 -3.43 6.08 -13.32
C GLU A 50 -2.14 6.30 -12.53
N LEU A 51 -2.19 7.13 -11.49
CA LEU A 51 -1.02 7.42 -10.65
C LEU A 51 -0.62 6.22 -9.79
N GLU A 52 -1.58 5.54 -9.17
CA GLU A 52 -1.36 4.33 -8.37
C GLU A 52 -0.70 3.22 -9.19
N ALA A 53 -1.14 3.02 -10.44
CA ALA A 53 -0.58 2.00 -11.31
C ALA A 53 0.92 2.21 -11.63
N ARG A 54 1.38 3.47 -11.63
CA ARG A 54 2.80 3.84 -11.83
C ARG A 54 3.65 3.72 -10.58
N LEU A 55 3.02 3.50 -9.42
CA LEU A 55 3.68 3.48 -8.12
C LEU A 55 3.79 2.08 -7.52
N ARG A 56 3.52 1.01 -8.28
CA ARG A 56 3.52 -0.38 -7.75
C ARG A 56 4.81 -0.79 -7.03
N ASP A 57 5.96 -0.33 -7.54
CA ASP A 57 7.28 -0.63 -6.95
C ASP A 57 7.73 0.43 -5.93
N TYR A 58 6.89 1.44 -5.65
CA TYR A 58 7.20 2.47 -4.67
C TYR A 58 6.92 1.97 -3.25
N PRO A 59 7.84 2.13 -2.28
CA PRO A 59 7.68 1.56 -0.94
C PRO A 59 6.39 1.95 -0.21
N LEU A 60 5.83 3.13 -0.49
CA LEU A 60 4.59 3.60 0.14
C LEU A 60 3.32 3.21 -0.64
N HIS A 61 3.43 2.48 -1.74
CA HIS A 61 2.28 1.95 -2.49
C HIS A 61 1.19 1.29 -1.63
N PRO A 62 1.52 0.48 -0.60
CA PRO A 62 0.49 -0.14 0.25
C PRO A 62 -0.43 0.88 0.93
N TYR A 63 0.06 2.10 1.19
CA TYR A 63 -0.75 3.17 1.78
C TYR A 63 -1.81 3.71 0.82
N LEU A 64 -1.51 3.79 -0.49
CA LEU A 64 -2.51 4.19 -1.49
C LEU A 64 -3.62 3.16 -1.61
N VAL A 65 -3.25 1.86 -1.65
CA VAL A 65 -4.21 0.76 -1.71
C VAL A 65 -5.08 0.74 -0.46
N HIS A 66 -4.47 0.88 0.72
CA HIS A 66 -5.18 0.95 2.00
C HIS A 66 -6.15 2.13 2.06
N ALA A 67 -5.70 3.33 1.70
CA ALA A 67 -6.51 4.54 1.72
C ALA A 67 -7.71 4.43 0.78
N ALA A 68 -7.50 3.94 -0.44
CA ALA A 68 -8.56 3.77 -1.43
C ALA A 68 -9.60 2.74 -0.97
N LEU A 69 -9.16 1.60 -0.44
CA LEU A 69 -10.06 0.56 0.06
C LEU A 69 -10.82 1.02 1.31
N SER A 70 -10.15 1.71 2.23
CA SER A 70 -10.76 2.26 3.45
C SER A 70 -11.83 3.30 3.13
N LYS A 71 -11.57 4.21 2.18
CA LYS A 71 -12.52 5.27 1.77
C LYS A 71 -13.85 4.70 1.26
N ARG A 72 -13.82 3.53 0.60
CA ARG A 72 -15.01 2.85 0.06
C ARG A 72 -15.36 1.56 0.80
N LEU A 73 -14.91 1.40 2.04
CA LEU A 73 -15.01 0.13 2.76
C LEU A 73 -16.46 -0.35 2.91
N ASN A 74 -17.43 0.57 2.97
CA ASN A 74 -18.87 0.29 2.98
C ASN A 74 -19.41 -0.38 1.70
N ARG A 75 -18.69 -0.26 0.58
CA ARG A 75 -19.03 -0.88 -0.71
C ARG A 75 -18.05 -1.98 -1.11
N ALA A 76 -17.00 -2.20 -0.32
CA ALA A 76 -16.02 -3.24 -0.57
C ALA A 76 -16.62 -4.64 -0.40
N SER A 77 -16.15 -5.57 -1.22
CA SER A 77 -16.44 -7.00 -1.11
C SER A 77 -15.49 -7.69 -0.14
N ALA A 78 -15.93 -8.80 0.46
CA ALA A 78 -15.08 -9.64 1.31
C ALA A 78 -13.81 -10.11 0.57
N ARG A 79 -13.90 -10.36 -0.74
CA ARG A 79 -12.76 -10.74 -1.59
C ARG A 79 -11.69 -9.65 -1.66
N GLU A 80 -12.08 -8.39 -1.83
CA GLU A 80 -11.14 -7.27 -1.88
C GLU A 80 -10.43 -7.08 -0.54
N VAL A 81 -11.18 -7.17 0.56
CA VAL A 81 -10.62 -7.08 1.91
C VAL A 81 -9.65 -8.23 2.16
N ARG A 82 -10.06 -9.47 1.88
CA ARG A 82 -9.21 -10.66 2.02
C ARG A 82 -7.92 -10.52 1.23
N LYS A 83 -8.00 -10.12 -0.05
CA LYS A 83 -6.83 -9.87 -0.89
C LYS A 83 -5.86 -8.87 -0.24
N PHE A 84 -6.36 -7.76 0.30
CA PHE A 84 -5.50 -6.78 0.98
C PHE A 84 -4.84 -7.38 2.23
N LEU A 85 -5.63 -8.06 3.07
CA LEU A 85 -5.14 -8.68 4.30
C LEU A 85 -4.11 -9.77 4.05
N ASP A 86 -4.27 -10.56 2.99
CA ASP A 86 -3.32 -11.60 2.60
C ASP A 86 -2.04 -10.99 2.01
N THR A 87 -2.17 -9.91 1.24
CA THR A 87 -1.02 -9.25 0.59
C THR A 87 -0.14 -8.50 1.60
N TYR A 88 -0.74 -7.91 2.64
CA TYR A 88 -0.05 -7.03 3.60
C TYR A 88 -0.17 -7.55 5.05
N SER A 89 -0.29 -8.86 5.25
CA SER A 89 -0.63 -9.52 6.51
C SER A 89 0.22 -9.11 7.71
N GLU A 90 1.51 -8.83 7.49
CA GLU A 90 2.49 -8.50 8.53
C GLU A 90 2.62 -6.98 8.79
N THR A 91 1.73 -6.17 8.19
CA THR A 91 1.77 -4.71 8.33
C THR A 91 0.71 -4.20 9.32
N PRO A 92 0.96 -3.05 9.96
CA PRO A 92 -0.07 -2.36 10.74
C PRO A 92 -1.32 -1.99 9.90
N LEU A 93 -1.16 -1.79 8.58
CA LEU A 93 -2.26 -1.46 7.67
C LEU A 93 -3.27 -2.60 7.57
N ALA A 94 -2.82 -3.86 7.53
CA ALA A 94 -3.73 -5.01 7.52
C ALA A 94 -4.54 -5.09 8.83
N TRP A 95 -3.91 -4.81 9.97
CA TRP A 95 -4.62 -4.74 11.25
C TRP A 95 -5.67 -3.62 11.27
N GLN A 96 -5.30 -2.43 10.81
CA GLN A 96 -6.24 -1.29 10.72
C GLN A 96 -7.44 -1.62 9.83
N LEU A 97 -7.21 -2.20 8.65
CA LEU A 97 -8.29 -2.55 7.74
C LEU A 97 -9.17 -3.68 8.29
N ARG A 98 -8.57 -4.75 8.85
CA ARG A 98 -9.31 -5.87 9.46
C ARG A 98 -10.25 -5.35 10.54
N ASN A 99 -9.76 -4.44 11.37
CA ASN A 99 -10.52 -3.83 12.44
C ASN A 99 -11.74 -3.06 11.93
N ALA A 100 -11.54 -2.17 10.97
CA ALA A 100 -12.64 -1.42 10.35
C ALA A 100 -13.65 -2.35 9.64
N TRP A 101 -13.18 -3.44 9.05
CA TRP A 101 -14.02 -4.46 8.42
C TRP A 101 -14.88 -5.21 9.44
N LEU A 102 -14.29 -5.67 10.55
CA LEU A 102 -15.00 -6.34 11.63
C LEU A 102 -16.07 -5.43 12.25
N ASP A 103 -15.75 -4.15 12.47
CA ASP A 103 -16.70 -3.17 12.98
C ASP A 103 -17.91 -3.01 12.04
N ARG A 104 -17.67 -3.00 10.72
CA ARG A 104 -18.72 -3.00 9.70
C ARG A 104 -19.57 -4.27 9.77
N LEU A 105 -18.95 -5.44 9.79
CA LEU A 105 -19.67 -6.72 9.82
C LEU A 105 -20.54 -6.86 11.07
N ALA A 106 -20.03 -6.43 12.23
CA ALA A 106 -20.79 -6.39 13.48
C ALA A 106 -22.00 -5.44 13.38
N LYS A 107 -21.81 -4.24 12.83
CA LYS A 107 -22.89 -3.28 12.58
C LYS A 107 -23.97 -3.84 11.65
N GLU A 108 -23.56 -4.60 10.64
CA GLU A 108 -24.44 -5.29 9.69
C GLU A 108 -24.99 -6.64 10.22
N LYS A 109 -24.60 -7.06 11.44
CA LYS A 109 -24.96 -8.36 12.05
C LYS A 109 -24.57 -9.58 11.20
N ARG A 110 -23.50 -9.47 10.41
CA ARG A 110 -22.98 -10.52 9.52
C ARG A 110 -22.01 -11.43 10.25
N TRP A 111 -22.51 -12.13 11.26
CA TRP A 111 -21.70 -12.95 12.17
C TRP A 111 -20.91 -14.08 11.49
N PRO A 112 -21.45 -14.82 10.48
CA PRO A 112 -20.68 -15.86 9.82
C PRO A 112 -19.39 -15.32 9.18
N GLU A 113 -19.49 -14.18 8.49
CA GLU A 113 -18.33 -13.52 7.89
C GLU A 113 -17.43 -12.87 8.96
N TYR A 114 -18.00 -12.38 10.07
CA TYR A 114 -17.20 -11.81 11.15
C TYR A 114 -16.17 -12.84 11.66
N VAL A 115 -16.62 -14.07 11.88
CA VAL A 115 -15.78 -15.18 12.36
C VAL A 115 -14.67 -15.51 11.36
N GLU A 116 -14.93 -15.44 10.05
CA GLU A 116 -13.91 -15.72 9.03
C GLU A 116 -12.75 -14.71 9.01
N PHE A 117 -13.01 -13.45 9.39
CA PHE A 117 -12.02 -12.37 9.37
C PHE A 117 -11.44 -12.07 10.74
N TYR A 118 -12.01 -12.65 11.80
CA TYR A 118 -11.57 -12.45 13.17
C TYR A 118 -10.23 -13.13 13.42
N VAL A 119 -9.30 -12.38 14.02
CA VAL A 119 -8.05 -12.91 14.55
C VAL A 119 -8.02 -12.57 16.04
N PRO A 120 -7.68 -13.53 16.92
CA PRO A 120 -7.61 -13.30 18.36
C PRO A 120 -6.80 -12.04 18.70
N THR A 121 -7.34 -11.23 19.60
CA THR A 121 -6.76 -9.94 20.00
C THR A 121 -7.12 -9.63 21.44
N ASP A 122 -6.37 -8.73 22.08
CA ASP A 122 -6.64 -8.25 23.44
C ASP A 122 -7.80 -7.26 23.57
N ASN A 123 -8.38 -6.86 22.44
CA ASN A 123 -9.55 -6.00 22.42
C ASN A 123 -10.82 -6.76 22.85
N VAL A 124 -11.34 -6.45 24.06
CA VAL A 124 -12.53 -7.08 24.65
C VAL A 124 -13.78 -6.94 23.78
N ALA A 125 -14.02 -5.77 23.18
CA ALA A 125 -15.20 -5.55 22.35
C ALA A 125 -15.23 -6.51 21.14
N ARG A 126 -14.07 -6.89 20.62
CA ARG A 126 -13.98 -7.86 19.52
C ARG A 126 -14.07 -9.30 19.99
N ARG A 127 -13.56 -9.63 21.19
CA ARG A 127 -13.76 -10.95 21.79
C ARG A 127 -15.25 -11.25 22.01
N CYS A 128 -16.02 -10.28 22.50
CA CYS A 128 -17.47 -10.45 22.70
C CYS A 128 -18.28 -10.58 21.41
N GLY A 129 -17.76 -10.13 20.26
CA GLY A 129 -18.41 -10.33 18.96
C GLY A 129 -18.15 -11.71 18.35
N TYR A 130 -17.13 -12.42 18.84
CA TYR A 130 -16.79 -13.78 18.43
C TYR A 130 -17.44 -14.86 19.32
N LEU A 131 -17.53 -14.59 20.63
CA LEU A 131 -18.15 -15.47 21.64
C LEU A 131 -19.69 -15.42 21.58
#